data_AF-A0A7W0SVI9-F1
#
_entry.id   AF-A0A7W0SVI9-F1
#
_cell.length_a   1.000
_cell.length_b   1.000
_cell.length_c   1.000
_cell.angle_alpha   90.00
_cell.angle_beta   90.00
_cell.angle_gamma   90.00
#
_symmetry.space_group_name_H-M   'P 1'
#
loop_
_entity.id
_entity.type
_entity.pdbx_description
1 polymer ?
#
loop_
_entity_poly.entity_id
_entity_poly.type
_entity_poly.pdbx_seq_one_letter_code
_entity_poly.pdbx_strand_id
1 'polypeptide(L)'
;MTTPPPYEPGQPPYGAEPGPQAQGGQVRGRRRRSWFSMPDWWADQPEAPPLTEWARSHGWSISDGDAAEDAGLVDLIASAPMRLDEYHHARGVVRGQFGSWRMTAFEITYERGRDQVRRYAVTAAPSLVPLPTLRLVPARFWSHKTGGMLAVPSGDQAFDLRWTLLVTEDSLTARSLLAEPVRALLLASEDRDEIWFGAGQLAITRPDNHYPDLLDWHTKVLSTLLATLSFSS
;
A
#
# COMPACT_ATOMS: atom_id res chain seq x y z
N MET A 1 50.26 -12.56 -42.72
CA MET A 1 50.24 -11.14 -43.14
C MET A 1 49.34 -11.08 -44.36
N THR A 2 48.11 -10.63 -44.17
CA THR A 2 47.05 -10.67 -45.18
C THR A 2 46.61 -9.24 -45.41
N THR A 3 46.88 -8.72 -46.61
CA THR A 3 46.53 -7.37 -47.05
C THR A 3 45.02 -7.26 -47.26
N PRO A 4 44.33 -6.24 -46.70
CA PRO A 4 42.92 -6.01 -46.99
C PRO A 4 42.72 -5.39 -48.41
N PRO A 5 41.58 -5.68 -49.06
CA PRO A 5 41.24 -5.19 -50.41
C PRO A 5 40.91 -3.68 -50.48
N PRO A 6 40.85 -3.08 -51.68
CA PRO A 6 40.72 -1.63 -51.89
C PRO A 6 39.30 -1.08 -51.61
N TYR A 7 39.23 0.20 -51.22
CA TYR A 7 38.05 0.97 -50.83
C TYR A 7 37.12 1.31 -52.01
N GLU A 8 35.82 1.00 -51.90
CA GLU A 8 34.77 1.44 -52.84
C GLU A 8 34.29 2.87 -52.52
N PRO A 9 34.14 3.76 -53.53
CA PRO A 9 33.72 5.14 -53.33
C PRO A 9 32.20 5.23 -53.08
N GLY A 10 31.81 5.50 -51.83
CA GLY A 10 30.41 5.73 -51.47
C GLY A 10 30.10 5.88 -49.97
N GLN A 11 31.03 5.61 -49.07
CA GLN A 11 30.82 5.86 -47.63
C GLN A 11 31.40 7.22 -47.20
N PRO A 12 30.64 8.08 -46.52
CA PRO A 12 31.23 9.20 -45.80
C PRO A 12 32.10 8.67 -44.63
N PRO A 13 33.32 9.21 -44.45
CA PRO A 13 34.31 8.69 -43.52
C PRO A 13 34.00 9.02 -42.05
N TYR A 14 34.54 8.18 -41.16
CA TYR A 14 34.63 8.45 -39.73
C TYR A 14 35.53 9.67 -39.49
N GLY A 15 34.97 10.75 -38.93
CA GLY A 15 35.75 11.84 -38.31
C GLY A 15 36.09 13.05 -39.19
N ALA A 16 35.09 13.86 -39.56
CA ALA A 16 35.31 15.27 -39.92
C ALA A 16 34.31 16.14 -39.13
N GLU A 17 34.81 16.93 -38.18
CA GLU A 17 34.09 18.04 -37.56
C GLU A 17 34.07 19.24 -38.52
N PRO A 18 32.90 19.87 -38.71
CA PRO A 18 32.81 21.30 -38.96
C PRO A 18 32.11 22.01 -37.79
N GLY A 19 32.76 23.06 -37.29
CA GLY A 19 32.22 24.02 -36.33
C GLY A 19 31.09 24.91 -36.89
N PRO A 20 30.69 25.97 -36.16
CA PRO A 20 29.32 26.18 -35.70
C PRO A 20 28.49 27.18 -36.54
N GLN A 21 27.15 27.02 -36.52
CA GLN A 21 26.04 27.98 -36.70
C GLN A 21 24.84 27.25 -37.38
N ALA A 22 23.56 27.34 -37.01
CA ALA A 22 22.85 28.14 -36.03
C ALA A 22 21.47 27.49 -35.72
N GLN A 23 21.04 27.63 -34.46
CA GLN A 23 19.66 27.85 -33.97
C GLN A 23 18.53 26.91 -34.41
N GLY A 24 18.16 26.01 -33.49
CA GLY A 24 16.90 25.27 -33.48
C GLY A 24 16.83 24.38 -32.25
N GLY A 25 16.62 24.98 -31.08
CA GLY A 25 16.58 24.29 -29.79
C GLY A 25 15.44 23.28 -29.70
N GLN A 26 15.69 22.04 -30.13
CA GLN A 26 14.87 20.90 -29.75
C GLN A 26 15.32 20.43 -28.38
N VAL A 27 14.60 20.91 -27.36
CA VAL A 27 14.59 20.34 -26.02
C VAL A 27 14.27 18.85 -26.18
N ARG A 28 15.30 18.00 -26.14
CA ARG A 28 15.14 16.57 -25.89
C ARG A 28 14.40 16.47 -24.57
N GLY A 29 13.09 16.26 -24.66
CA GLY A 29 12.26 15.93 -23.52
C GLY A 29 12.88 14.72 -22.86
N ARG A 30 13.64 14.96 -21.79
CA ARG A 30 13.90 13.96 -20.77
C ARG A 30 12.52 13.42 -20.47
N ARG A 31 12.20 12.21 -20.96
CA ARG A 31 11.10 11.43 -20.40
C ARG A 31 11.37 11.48 -18.92
N ARG A 32 10.57 12.25 -18.19
CA ARG A 32 10.53 12.19 -16.74
C ARG A 32 10.38 10.69 -16.50
N ARG A 33 11.41 10.06 -15.94
CA ARG A 33 11.21 8.79 -15.29
C ARG A 33 10.16 9.12 -14.25
N SER A 34 8.91 8.77 -14.56
CA SER A 34 7.87 8.77 -13.55
C SER A 34 8.48 7.95 -12.42
N TRP A 35 8.59 8.54 -11.24
CA TRP A 35 9.04 7.81 -10.05
C TRP A 35 8.03 6.72 -9.65
N PHE A 36 6.95 6.56 -10.43
CA PHE A 36 5.89 5.59 -10.30
C PHE A 36 5.56 5.01 -11.69
N SER A 37 6.18 3.90 -12.06
CA SER A 37 5.50 2.99 -12.99
C SER A 37 4.45 2.28 -12.15
N MET A 38 3.24 2.85 -12.10
CA MET A 38 2.10 2.08 -11.61
C MET A 38 1.91 0.88 -12.54
N PRO A 39 1.74 -0.34 -12.02
CA PRO A 39 1.53 -1.51 -12.87
C PRO A 39 0.32 -1.32 -13.80
N ASP A 40 0.36 -1.90 -15.00
CA ASP A 40 -0.67 -1.73 -16.04
C ASP A 40 -2.10 -2.12 -15.57
N TRP A 41 -2.23 -2.97 -14.54
CA TRP A 41 -3.52 -3.33 -13.94
C TRP A 41 -4.21 -2.17 -13.19
N TRP A 42 -3.54 -1.05 -12.96
CA TRP A 42 -4.11 0.16 -12.37
C TRP A 42 -5.07 0.91 -13.32
N ALA A 43 -4.89 0.76 -14.63
CA ALA A 43 -5.66 1.51 -15.63
C ALA A 43 -7.03 0.89 -15.99
N ASP A 44 -7.23 -0.39 -15.67
CA ASP A 44 -8.37 -1.19 -16.17
C ASP A 44 -9.45 -1.47 -15.11
N GLN A 45 -9.48 -0.74 -13.99
CA GLN A 45 -10.52 -0.95 -13.00
C GLN A 45 -11.82 -0.23 -13.40
N PRO A 46 -12.97 -0.95 -13.42
CA PRO A 46 -14.25 -0.30 -13.66
C PRO A 46 -14.50 0.77 -12.59
N GLU A 47 -15.17 1.86 -12.96
CA GLU A 47 -15.61 2.88 -12.00
C GLU A 47 -16.62 2.26 -11.02
N ALA A 48 -16.10 1.69 -9.93
CA ALA A 48 -16.91 1.32 -8.78
C ALA A 48 -17.57 2.59 -8.21
N PRO A 49 -18.79 2.51 -7.64
CA PRO A 49 -19.36 3.63 -6.93
C PRO A 49 -18.36 4.09 -5.85
N PRO A 50 -18.15 5.41 -5.69
CA PRO A 50 -17.25 5.92 -4.67
C PRO A 50 -17.59 5.32 -3.31
N LEU A 51 -16.58 4.99 -2.50
CA LEU A 51 -16.72 4.46 -1.14
C LEU A 51 -17.80 5.19 -0.31
N THR A 52 -17.92 6.50 -0.51
CA THR A 52 -18.89 7.37 0.16
C THR A 52 -20.35 7.09 -0.24
N GLU A 53 -20.61 6.66 -1.47
CA GLU A 53 -21.95 6.27 -1.91
C GLU A 53 -22.39 4.95 -1.26
N TRP A 54 -21.47 3.96 -1.24
CA TRP A 54 -21.68 2.71 -0.54
C TRP A 54 -21.90 2.95 0.97
N ALA A 55 -21.08 3.82 1.58
CA ALA A 55 -21.19 4.14 3.00
C ALA A 55 -22.56 4.72 3.35
N ARG A 56 -23.08 5.61 2.49
CA ARG A 56 -24.42 6.18 2.68
C ARG A 56 -25.52 5.12 2.66
N SER A 57 -25.44 4.13 1.76
CA SER A 57 -26.45 3.07 1.68
C SER A 57 -26.38 2.07 2.84
N HIS A 58 -25.24 1.99 3.52
CA HIS A 58 -25.02 1.08 4.67
C HIS A 58 -25.07 1.79 6.03
N GLY A 59 -25.46 3.08 6.06
CA GLY A 59 -25.58 3.85 7.31
C GLY A 59 -24.24 4.17 7.98
N TRP A 60 -23.14 4.16 7.22
CA TRP A 60 -21.84 4.61 7.68
C TRP A 60 -21.76 6.14 7.58
N SER A 61 -21.13 6.79 8.56
CA SER A 61 -20.87 8.23 8.51
C SER A 61 -19.74 8.52 7.54
N ILE A 62 -19.71 9.74 7.00
CA ILE A 62 -18.77 10.18 5.97
C ILE A 62 -18.16 11.50 6.41
N SER A 63 -16.84 11.64 6.26
CA SER A 63 -16.12 12.91 6.38
C SER A 63 -15.11 13.07 5.23
N ASP A 64 -14.66 14.30 5.01
CA ASP A 64 -13.70 14.66 3.96
C ASP A 64 -12.23 14.42 4.38
N GLY A 65 -12.00 14.01 5.62
CA GLY A 65 -10.67 13.80 6.21
C GLY A 65 -10.13 15.00 7.01
N ASP A 66 -10.84 16.12 7.02
CA ASP A 66 -10.42 17.36 7.70
C ASP A 66 -11.26 17.63 8.97
N ALA A 67 -12.20 16.74 9.33
CA ALA A 67 -13.01 16.91 10.52
C ALA A 67 -12.20 16.66 11.81
N ALA A 68 -12.64 17.21 12.94
CA ALA A 68 -11.96 17.03 14.23
C ALA A 68 -11.84 15.54 14.64
N GLU A 69 -12.81 14.71 14.24
CA GLU A 69 -12.79 13.26 14.45
C GLU A 69 -11.75 12.51 13.58
N ASP A 70 -11.24 13.15 12.52
CA ASP A 70 -10.22 12.62 11.62
C ASP A 70 -8.79 12.90 12.11
N ALA A 71 -8.61 13.71 13.16
CA ALA A 71 -7.28 14.12 13.64
C ALA A 71 -6.35 12.93 13.97
N GLY A 72 -6.90 11.83 14.49
CA GLY A 72 -6.13 10.61 14.79
C GLY A 72 -5.65 9.84 13.56
N LEU A 73 -6.20 10.10 12.36
CA LEU A 73 -5.77 9.46 11.12
C LEU A 73 -4.38 9.92 10.70
N VAL A 74 -3.96 11.12 11.10
CA VAL A 74 -2.61 11.63 10.84
C VAL A 74 -1.56 10.73 11.47
N ASP A 75 -1.75 10.35 12.74
CA ASP A 75 -0.82 9.47 13.45
C ASP A 75 -0.83 8.05 12.86
N LEU A 76 -2.00 7.56 12.44
CA LEU A 76 -2.10 6.28 11.74
C LEU A 76 -1.32 6.31 10.42
N ILE A 77 -1.52 7.35 9.60
CA ILE A 77 -0.81 7.54 8.33
C ILE A 77 0.69 7.66 8.55
N ALA A 78 1.14 8.39 9.58
CA ALA A 78 2.55 8.53 9.91
C ALA A 78 3.19 7.17 10.27
N SER A 79 2.43 6.30 10.94
CA SER A 79 2.86 4.94 11.29
C SER A 79 2.83 3.94 10.13
N ALA A 80 2.26 4.33 8.98
CA ALA A 80 2.04 3.42 7.85
C ALA A 80 3.36 2.83 7.31
N PRO A 81 3.33 1.58 6.83
CA PRO A 81 4.51 0.87 6.34
C PRO A 81 5.08 1.46 5.04
N MET A 82 4.28 2.25 4.33
CA MET A 82 4.66 2.89 3.08
C MET A 82 5.49 4.17 3.31
N ARG A 83 6.22 4.60 2.29
CA ARG A 83 6.90 5.89 2.28
C ARG A 83 5.91 6.97 1.88
N LEU A 84 5.35 7.62 2.89
CA LEU A 84 4.47 8.77 2.75
C LEU A 84 5.26 10.03 3.15
N ASP A 85 4.86 11.15 2.58
CA ASP A 85 5.39 12.49 2.85
C ASP A 85 4.26 13.42 3.29
N GLU A 86 4.58 14.69 3.53
CA GLU A 86 3.65 15.73 3.99
C GLU A 86 2.45 15.99 3.08
N TYR A 87 2.49 15.53 1.82
CA TYR A 87 1.41 15.69 0.84
C TYR A 87 0.42 14.53 0.84
N HIS A 88 0.57 13.55 1.75
CA HIS A 88 -0.32 12.40 1.85
C HIS A 88 -1.35 12.60 2.96
N HIS A 89 -2.63 12.58 2.60
CA HIS A 89 -3.74 12.84 3.52
C HIS A 89 -4.83 11.79 3.41
N ALA A 90 -5.58 11.60 4.49
CA ALA A 90 -6.81 10.80 4.45
C ALA A 90 -7.88 11.57 3.66
N ARG A 91 -8.56 10.89 2.74
CA ARG A 91 -9.71 11.41 1.99
C ARG A 91 -10.81 10.36 1.90
N GLY A 92 -12.04 10.83 1.70
CA GLY A 92 -13.21 9.97 1.56
C GLY A 92 -13.39 9.05 2.77
N VAL A 93 -13.22 9.61 3.97
CA VAL A 93 -13.25 8.84 5.21
C VAL A 93 -14.69 8.40 5.47
N VAL A 94 -14.86 7.12 5.78
CA VAL A 94 -16.14 6.53 6.15
C VAL A 94 -15.97 5.75 7.45
N ARG A 95 -16.96 5.83 8.35
CA ARG A 95 -16.96 5.12 9.63
C ARG A 95 -18.26 4.38 9.83
N GLY A 96 -18.17 3.18 10.35
CA GLY A 96 -19.36 2.42 10.70
C GLY A 96 -19.05 1.21 11.53
N GLN A 97 -20.01 0.31 11.57
CA GLN A 97 -19.93 -0.89 12.38
C GLN A 97 -20.02 -2.11 11.47
N PHE A 98 -19.12 -3.06 11.69
CA PHE A 98 -19.14 -4.37 11.07
C PHE A 98 -19.11 -5.44 12.16
N GLY A 99 -20.24 -6.14 12.35
CA GLY A 99 -20.45 -7.00 13.51
C GLY A 99 -20.31 -6.20 14.81
N SER A 100 -19.39 -6.63 15.70
CA SER A 100 -19.10 -5.96 16.97
C SER A 100 -18.06 -4.84 16.86
N TRP A 101 -17.44 -4.64 15.69
CA TRP A 101 -16.27 -3.77 15.54
C TRP A 101 -16.62 -2.44 14.89
N ARG A 102 -16.16 -1.34 15.49
CA ARG A 102 -16.15 -0.04 14.82
C ARG A 102 -14.96 0.03 13.89
N MET A 103 -15.21 0.43 12.65
CA MET A 103 -14.20 0.49 11.61
C MET A 103 -14.20 1.85 10.93
N THR A 104 -13.02 2.28 10.49
CA THR A 104 -12.81 3.47 9.67
C THR A 104 -12.14 3.03 8.38
N ALA A 105 -12.67 3.47 7.24
CA ALA A 105 -12.09 3.23 5.93
C ALA A 105 -11.86 4.56 5.23
N PHE A 106 -10.75 4.69 4.52
CA PHE A 106 -10.37 5.93 3.83
C PHE A 106 -9.35 5.64 2.74
N GLU A 107 -9.11 6.63 1.90
CA GLU A 107 -8.05 6.60 0.91
C GLU A 107 -6.90 7.52 1.34
N ILE A 108 -5.65 7.06 1.25
CA ILE A 108 -4.49 7.94 1.32
C ILE A 108 -4.28 8.54 -0.05
N THR A 109 -4.47 9.85 -0.14
CA THR A 109 -4.37 10.63 -1.36
C THR A 109 -3.16 11.53 -1.30
N TYR A 110 -2.37 11.53 -2.37
CA TYR A 110 -1.29 12.49 -2.59
C TYR A 110 -1.85 13.76 -3.21
N GLU A 111 -1.62 14.91 -2.55
CA GLU A 111 -2.13 16.22 -2.96
C GLU A 111 -0.99 17.23 -3.05
N ARG A 112 -0.63 17.66 -4.28
CA ARG A 112 0.36 18.72 -4.48
C ARG A 112 -0.09 19.70 -5.57
N GLY A 113 -0.49 20.89 -5.16
CA GLY A 113 -1.00 21.91 -6.07
C GLY A 113 -2.35 21.49 -6.65
N ARG A 114 -2.39 21.15 -7.94
CA ARG A 114 -3.60 20.63 -8.63
C ARG A 114 -3.58 19.12 -8.82
N ASP A 115 -2.46 18.47 -8.51
CA ASP A 115 -2.32 17.03 -8.67
C ASP A 115 -2.93 16.35 -7.44
N GLN A 116 -3.97 15.55 -7.65
CA GLN A 116 -4.61 14.71 -6.64
C GLN A 116 -4.60 13.25 -7.13
N VAL A 117 -3.94 12.36 -6.39
CA VAL A 117 -3.82 10.94 -6.77
C VAL A 117 -4.09 10.06 -5.56
N ARG A 118 -5.15 9.26 -5.63
CA ARG A 118 -5.42 8.19 -4.66
C ARG A 118 -4.37 7.11 -4.82
N ARG A 119 -3.75 6.70 -3.72
CA ARG A 119 -2.64 5.73 -3.76
C ARG A 119 -2.91 4.46 -2.98
N TYR A 120 -3.64 4.56 -1.89
CA TYR A 120 -3.84 3.44 -0.99
C TYR A 120 -5.24 3.45 -0.38
N ALA A 121 -5.92 2.32 -0.44
CA ALA A 121 -7.13 2.06 0.32
C ALA A 121 -6.73 1.54 1.70
N VAL A 122 -7.20 2.19 2.75
CA VAL A 122 -6.95 1.82 4.14
C VAL A 122 -8.24 1.49 4.83
N THR A 123 -8.21 0.47 5.69
CA THR A 123 -9.28 0.20 6.66
C THR A 123 -8.63 -0.08 8.00
N ALA A 124 -9.17 0.49 9.06
CA ALA A 124 -8.60 0.44 10.39
C ALA A 124 -9.69 0.22 11.43
N ALA A 125 -9.31 -0.44 12.51
CA ALA A 125 -10.15 -0.64 13.67
C ALA A 125 -9.32 -0.52 14.95
N PRO A 126 -9.86 0.08 16.03
CA PRO A 126 -9.18 0.13 17.31
C PRO A 126 -8.89 -1.28 17.84
N SER A 127 -7.67 -1.51 18.30
CA SER A 127 -7.38 -2.72 19.08
C SER A 127 -7.84 -2.52 20.52
N LEU A 128 -8.55 -3.50 21.07
CA LEU A 128 -8.92 -3.51 22.50
C LEU A 128 -7.82 -4.10 23.39
N VAL A 129 -6.78 -4.66 22.76
CA VAL A 129 -5.65 -5.31 23.42
C VAL A 129 -4.37 -4.56 23.03
N PRO A 130 -3.44 -4.31 23.96
CA PRO A 130 -2.14 -3.74 23.62
C PRO A 130 -1.39 -4.68 22.67
N LEU A 131 -0.83 -4.12 21.59
CA LEU A 131 0.00 -4.85 20.64
C LEU A 131 1.37 -4.17 20.52
N PRO A 132 2.46 -4.94 20.36
CA PRO A 132 3.70 -4.35 19.90
C PRO A 132 3.50 -3.78 18.50
N THR A 133 4.36 -2.86 18.06
CA THR A 133 4.40 -2.47 16.66
C THR A 133 4.65 -3.72 15.83
N LEU A 134 3.72 -4.01 14.91
CA LEU A 134 3.75 -5.22 14.09
C LEU A 134 3.29 -4.93 12.68
N ARG A 135 3.70 -5.81 11.76
CA ARG A 135 3.26 -5.87 10.38
C ARG A 135 3.07 -7.31 9.97
N LEU A 136 1.99 -7.60 9.27
CA LEU A 136 1.79 -8.86 8.59
C LEU A 136 1.79 -8.56 7.10
N VAL A 137 2.87 -8.97 6.44
CA VAL A 137 3.23 -8.51 5.10
C VAL A 137 3.41 -9.71 4.15
N PRO A 138 2.98 -9.62 2.89
CA PRO A 138 3.28 -10.62 1.89
C PRO A 138 4.79 -10.82 1.76
N ALA A 139 5.28 -12.06 1.78
CA ALA A 139 6.71 -12.37 1.72
C ALA A 139 7.39 -11.86 0.44
N ARG A 140 6.62 -11.67 -0.64
CA ARG A 140 7.08 -11.09 -1.91
C ARG A 140 7.25 -9.57 -1.88
N PHE A 141 6.69 -8.88 -0.89
CA PHE A 141 6.79 -7.42 -0.80
C PHE A 141 8.14 -7.01 -0.25
N TRP A 142 8.72 -5.98 -0.85
CA TRP A 142 9.86 -5.31 -0.23
C TRP A 142 9.38 -4.58 1.01
N SER A 143 9.80 -5.05 2.18
CA SER A 143 9.50 -4.38 3.45
C SER A 143 10.48 -3.23 3.70
N HIS A 144 10.01 -1.98 3.59
CA HIS A 144 10.73 -0.77 4.05
C HIS A 144 10.35 -0.44 5.50
N LYS A 145 11.07 0.42 6.22
CA LYS A 145 10.72 0.81 7.61
C LYS A 145 10.59 -0.37 8.61
N THR A 146 11.38 -1.42 8.44
CA THR A 146 11.38 -2.59 9.34
C THR A 146 12.48 -2.56 10.40
N GLY A 147 13.16 -1.43 10.59
CA GLY A 147 14.29 -1.32 11.50
C GLY A 147 13.93 -1.77 12.92
N GLY A 148 14.62 -2.79 13.42
CA GLY A 148 14.39 -3.36 14.75
C GLY A 148 13.24 -4.37 14.84
N MET A 149 12.58 -4.70 13.73
CA MET A 149 11.54 -5.74 13.72
C MET A 149 12.14 -7.14 13.51
N LEU A 150 11.58 -8.12 14.21
CA LEU A 150 11.89 -9.53 14.15
C LEU A 150 10.84 -10.25 13.30
N ALA A 151 11.28 -11.16 12.43
CA ALA A 151 10.38 -12.07 11.74
C ALA A 151 10.01 -13.24 12.67
N VAL A 152 8.72 -13.47 12.86
CA VAL A 152 8.19 -14.56 13.69
C VAL A 152 7.60 -15.63 12.78
N PRO A 153 8.16 -16.85 12.77
CA PRO A 153 7.63 -17.94 11.95
C PRO A 153 6.28 -18.42 12.50
N SER A 154 5.36 -18.79 11.60
CA SER A 154 4.08 -19.36 11.99
C SER A 154 4.16 -20.84 12.34
N GLY A 155 5.21 -21.52 11.86
CA GLY A 155 5.34 -22.98 11.94
C GLY A 155 4.57 -23.72 10.83
N ASP A 156 3.88 -22.98 9.95
CA ASP A 156 3.25 -23.49 8.73
C ASP A 156 4.05 -23.04 7.51
N GLN A 157 4.64 -24.00 6.79
CA GLN A 157 5.47 -23.70 5.64
C GLN A 157 4.71 -23.01 4.50
N ALA A 158 3.44 -23.36 4.27
CA ALA A 158 2.64 -22.76 3.20
C ALA A 158 2.33 -21.30 3.51
N PHE A 159 2.06 -20.99 4.77
CA PHE A 159 1.88 -19.62 5.25
C PHE A 159 3.17 -18.82 5.18
N ASP A 160 4.27 -19.34 5.73
CA ASP A 160 5.56 -18.64 5.81
C ASP A 160 6.19 -18.38 4.41
N LEU A 161 5.76 -19.10 3.38
CA LEU A 161 6.13 -18.82 1.98
C LEU A 161 5.40 -17.61 1.38
N ARG A 162 4.26 -17.22 1.94
CA ARG A 162 3.39 -16.17 1.40
C ARG A 162 3.30 -14.94 2.29
N TRP A 163 3.44 -15.11 3.60
CA TRP A 163 3.25 -14.07 4.59
C TRP A 163 4.35 -14.12 5.65
N THR A 164 4.75 -12.94 6.12
CA THR A 164 5.72 -12.76 7.19
C THR A 164 5.12 -11.88 8.27
N LEU A 165 5.10 -12.36 9.51
CA LEU A 165 4.83 -11.51 10.67
C LEU A 165 6.13 -10.85 11.13
N LEU A 166 6.16 -9.53 11.12
CA LEU A 166 7.23 -8.69 11.64
C LEU A 166 6.77 -8.00 12.92
N VAL A 167 7.53 -8.08 14.00
CA VAL A 167 7.17 -7.49 15.31
C VAL A 167 8.36 -6.82 15.94
N THR A 168 8.13 -5.78 16.74
CA THR A 168 9.18 -5.18 17.59
C THR A 168 9.49 -6.04 18.82
N GLU A 169 8.52 -6.83 19.27
CA GLU A 169 8.66 -7.76 20.40
C GLU A 169 7.87 -9.03 20.11
N ASP A 170 8.50 -10.19 20.30
CA ASP A 170 7.87 -11.49 20.15
C ASP A 170 7.07 -11.86 21.41
N SER A 171 5.75 -11.69 21.34
CA SER A 171 4.81 -11.93 22.43
C SER A 171 3.76 -12.95 22.05
N LEU A 172 3.13 -13.59 23.05
CA LEU A 172 2.01 -14.51 22.82
C LEU A 172 0.85 -13.83 22.09
N THR A 173 0.54 -12.58 22.42
CA THR A 173 -0.49 -11.79 21.75
C THR A 173 -0.16 -11.57 20.28
N ALA A 174 1.08 -11.20 19.94
CA ALA A 174 1.49 -11.05 18.55
C ALA A 174 1.47 -12.40 17.79
N ARG A 175 1.93 -13.48 18.43
CA ARG A 175 1.88 -14.84 17.87
C ARG A 175 0.46 -15.34 17.63
N SER A 176 -0.53 -14.87 18.37
CA SER A 176 -1.93 -15.24 18.13
C SER A 176 -2.43 -14.81 16.76
N LEU A 177 -1.84 -13.78 16.14
CA LEU A 177 -2.13 -13.40 14.74
C LEU A 177 -1.68 -14.46 13.73
N LEU A 178 -0.89 -15.45 14.15
CA LEU A 178 -0.52 -16.60 13.35
C LEU A 178 -1.44 -17.80 13.59
N ALA A 179 -2.56 -17.66 14.32
CA ALA A 179 -3.50 -18.76 14.56
C ALA A 179 -4.27 -19.18 13.30
N GLU A 180 -4.80 -20.42 13.29
CA GLU A 180 -5.50 -21.04 12.16
C GLU A 180 -6.52 -20.13 11.45
N PRO A 181 -7.47 -19.45 12.15
CA PRO A 181 -8.46 -18.63 11.47
C PRO A 181 -7.85 -17.51 10.62
N VAL A 182 -6.76 -16.91 11.11
CA VAL A 182 -6.03 -15.85 10.39
C VAL A 182 -5.23 -16.46 9.24
N ARG A 183 -4.50 -17.56 9.49
CA ARG A 183 -3.70 -18.22 8.44
C ARG A 183 -4.56 -18.70 7.28
N ALA A 184 -5.65 -19.40 7.56
CA ALA A 184 -6.57 -19.91 6.54
C ALA A 184 -7.17 -18.76 5.71
N LEU A 185 -7.53 -17.65 6.36
CA LEU A 185 -8.07 -16.48 5.68
C LEU A 185 -7.05 -15.83 4.74
N LEU A 186 -5.82 -15.61 5.20
CA LEU A 186 -4.79 -14.96 4.41
C LEU A 186 -4.24 -15.86 3.29
N LEU A 187 -4.18 -17.17 3.51
CA LEU A 187 -3.89 -18.14 2.45
C LEU A 187 -4.97 -18.17 1.36
N ALA A 188 -6.21 -17.82 1.68
CA ALA A 188 -7.26 -17.66 0.67
C ALA A 188 -7.22 -16.31 -0.06
N SER A 189 -6.35 -15.38 0.37
CA SER A 189 -6.22 -14.04 -0.22
C SER A 189 -5.29 -14.01 -1.44
N GLU A 190 -5.20 -12.87 -2.12
CA GLU A 190 -4.27 -12.63 -3.22
C GLU A 190 -2.88 -12.10 -2.77
N ASP A 191 -2.64 -11.97 -1.46
CA ASP A 191 -1.47 -11.33 -0.84
C ASP A 191 -1.17 -9.91 -1.37
N ARG A 192 -2.22 -9.14 -1.66
CA ARG A 192 -2.10 -7.74 -2.11
C ARG A 192 -2.11 -6.73 -0.96
N ASP A 193 -2.44 -7.20 0.23
CA ASP A 193 -2.66 -6.37 1.40
C ASP A 193 -1.48 -6.44 2.35
N GLU A 194 -1.21 -5.32 3.01
CA GLU A 194 -0.32 -5.28 4.17
C GLU A 194 -1.10 -4.84 5.39
N ILE A 195 -0.94 -5.58 6.49
CA ILE A 195 -1.57 -5.27 7.78
C ILE A 195 -0.51 -4.69 8.71
N TRP A 196 -0.83 -3.67 9.49
CA TRP A 196 0.05 -3.13 10.51
C TRP A 196 -0.70 -2.67 11.74
N PHE A 197 0.01 -2.58 12.87
CA PHE A 197 -0.49 -1.93 14.07
C PHE A 197 0.24 -0.60 14.29
N GLY A 198 -0.52 0.47 14.46
CA GLY A 198 -0.01 1.81 14.70
C GLY A 198 -1.11 2.74 15.21
N ALA A 199 -0.74 3.76 15.99
CA ALA A 199 -1.68 4.71 16.60
C ALA A 199 -2.85 4.04 17.37
N GLY A 200 -2.61 2.88 18.00
CA GLY A 200 -3.64 2.12 18.73
C GLY A 200 -4.65 1.39 17.83
N GLN A 201 -4.42 1.36 16.53
CA GLN A 201 -5.31 0.75 15.55
C GLN A 201 -4.60 -0.36 14.78
N LEU A 202 -5.35 -1.44 14.53
CA LEU A 202 -4.98 -2.44 13.54
C LEU A 202 -5.54 -1.98 12.20
N ALA A 203 -4.67 -1.87 11.21
CA ALA A 203 -5.03 -1.37 9.89
C ALA A 203 -4.55 -2.32 8.79
N ILE A 204 -5.28 -2.33 7.68
CA ILE A 204 -4.98 -3.05 6.45
C ILE A 204 -4.96 -2.06 5.30
N THR A 205 -3.95 -2.17 4.43
CA THR A 205 -3.76 -1.29 3.28
C THR A 205 -3.57 -2.10 2.01
N ARG A 206 -4.12 -1.58 0.91
CA ARG A 206 -3.86 -2.05 -0.45
C ARG A 206 -3.40 -0.87 -1.31
N PRO A 207 -2.38 -1.00 -2.16
CA PRO A 207 -2.08 0.00 -3.19
C PRO A 207 -3.15 -0.07 -4.27
N ASP A 208 -4.33 0.46 -4.00
CA ASP A 208 -5.51 0.44 -4.85
C ASP A 208 -6.50 1.53 -4.37
N ASN A 209 -7.58 1.75 -5.12
CA ASN A 209 -8.71 2.58 -4.68
C ASN A 209 -9.62 1.80 -3.74
N HIS A 210 -10.43 2.52 -2.96
CA HIS A 210 -11.37 1.89 -2.04
C HIS A 210 -12.72 1.63 -2.74
N TYR A 211 -12.98 0.37 -3.08
CA TYR A 211 -14.24 -0.11 -3.64
C TYR A 211 -14.98 -1.02 -2.65
N PRO A 212 -16.31 -1.19 -2.81
CA PRO A 212 -17.13 -2.00 -1.89
C PRO A 212 -16.58 -3.38 -1.58
N ASP A 213 -16.18 -4.15 -2.60
CA ASP A 213 -15.66 -5.52 -2.39
C ASP A 213 -14.35 -5.52 -1.59
N LEU A 214 -13.50 -4.49 -1.76
CA LEU A 214 -12.29 -4.34 -0.97
C LEU A 214 -12.61 -4.02 0.49
N LEU A 215 -13.63 -3.19 0.74
CA LEU A 215 -14.09 -2.91 2.09
C LEU A 215 -14.64 -4.16 2.77
N ASP A 216 -15.47 -4.93 2.08
CA ASP A 216 -16.00 -6.19 2.60
C ASP A 216 -14.87 -7.18 2.94
N TRP A 217 -13.86 -7.27 2.06
CA TRP A 217 -12.67 -8.05 2.33
C TRP A 217 -11.88 -7.55 3.55
N HIS A 218 -11.56 -6.24 3.60
CA HIS A 218 -10.81 -5.64 4.70
C HIS A 218 -11.53 -5.79 6.05
N THR A 219 -12.85 -5.58 6.08
CA THR A 219 -13.65 -5.73 7.30
C THR A 219 -13.69 -7.19 7.77
N LYS A 220 -13.78 -8.16 6.85
CA LYS A 220 -13.64 -9.59 7.17
C LYS A 220 -12.27 -9.92 7.76
N VAL A 221 -11.19 -9.42 7.18
CA VAL A 221 -9.83 -9.64 7.69
C VAL A 221 -9.64 -9.03 9.08
N LEU A 222 -9.97 -7.74 9.24
CA LEU A 222 -9.82 -7.06 10.53
C LEU A 222 -10.69 -7.66 11.62
N SER A 223 -11.95 -8.01 11.34
CA SER A 223 -12.82 -8.66 12.32
C SER A 223 -12.29 -10.03 12.76
N THR A 224 -11.71 -10.81 11.85
CA THR A 224 -11.05 -12.08 12.17
C THR A 224 -9.84 -11.84 13.08
N LEU A 225 -8.96 -10.91 12.72
CA LEU A 225 -7.77 -10.58 13.51
C LEU A 225 -8.14 -10.11 14.92
N LEU A 226 -9.09 -9.17 15.04
CA LEU A 226 -9.54 -8.63 16.32
C LEU A 226 -10.23 -9.69 17.20
N ALA A 227 -11.02 -10.57 16.60
CA ALA A 227 -11.61 -11.69 17.32
C ALA A 227 -10.52 -12.63 17.86
N THR A 228 -9.54 -13.01 17.03
CA THR A 228 -8.42 -13.85 17.45
C THR A 228 -7.62 -13.24 18.60
N LEU A 229 -7.35 -11.93 18.55
CA LEU A 229 -6.68 -11.20 19.62
C LEU A 229 -7.48 -11.20 20.92
N SER A 230 -8.80 -11.04 20.82
CA SER A 230 -9.70 -10.98 21.98
C SER A 230 -9.82 -12.32 22.71
N PHE A 231 -9.70 -13.44 22.00
CA PHE A 231 -9.70 -14.78 22.61
C PHE A 231 -8.35 -15.23 23.15
N SER A 232 -7.28 -14.48 22.86
CA SER A 232 -5.91 -14.80 23.26
C SER A 232 -5.41 -13.96 24.44
N SER A 233 -6.26 -13.08 24.98
CA SER A 233 -5.98 -12.17 26.10
C SER A 233 -6.46 -12.71 27.44
#